data_AF-A0A380W3K7-F1
#
_entry.id   AF-A0A380W3K7-F1
#
_cell.length_a   1.000
_cell.length_b   1.000
_cell.length_c   1.000
_cell.angle_alpha   90.00
_cell.angle_beta   90.00
_cell.angle_gamma   90.00
#
_symmetry.space_group_name_H-M   'P 1'
#
loop_
_entity.id
_entity.type
_entity.pdbx_description
1 polymer ?
#
loop_
_entity_poly.entity_id
_entity_poly.type
_entity_poly.pdbx_seq_one_letter_code
_entity_poly.pdbx_strand_id
1 'polypeptide(L)'
;MFRSSSLRGVFLAMAAMSPLPAVAMELTPPQADLYTSVSINPPSKSEMTVCYGFVCRRRAILAFSDADRRTLTQILSAGKASAAAERVALQRAVVWFDRRVGPMIGTTKRVAKADIRAGSDATNFDCFDTTRDTTSLLLVLQEWNLLKFHKVGNPRYRGNPFALQTPHNTAVVVDKASGVEWVVDLWPKNYAEAPDVMPVEQWLKED
;
A
#
# COMPACT_ATOMS: atom_id res chain seq x y z
N MET A 1 16.93 68.57 -41.47
CA MET A 1 17.86 67.63 -40.79
C MET A 1 17.07 66.82 -39.78
N PHE A 2 17.19 65.49 -39.86
CA PHE A 2 16.29 64.49 -39.27
C PHE A 2 16.24 64.50 -37.74
N ARG A 3 15.04 64.44 -37.15
CA ARG A 3 14.82 64.15 -35.71
C ARG A 3 14.49 62.67 -35.56
N SER A 4 15.44 61.90 -35.02
CA SER A 4 15.27 60.49 -34.66
C SER A 4 14.47 60.38 -33.36
N SER A 5 13.37 59.62 -33.36
CA SER A 5 12.67 59.19 -32.15
C SER A 5 12.93 57.69 -31.95
N SER A 6 13.64 57.35 -30.89
CA SER A 6 13.99 55.98 -30.55
C SER A 6 12.97 55.44 -29.55
N LEU A 7 12.09 54.52 -29.97
CA LEU A 7 11.23 53.75 -29.07
C LEU A 7 12.09 52.71 -28.33
N ARG A 8 12.23 52.86 -27.02
CA ARG A 8 12.75 51.81 -26.13
C ARG A 8 11.62 50.81 -25.83
N GLY A 9 11.62 49.68 -26.52
CA GLY A 9 10.79 48.52 -26.16
C GLY A 9 11.39 47.82 -24.93
N VAL A 10 10.64 47.76 -23.83
CA VAL A 10 10.98 46.95 -22.66
C VAL A 10 10.47 45.53 -22.91
N PHE A 11 11.38 44.58 -23.14
CA PHE A 11 11.05 43.16 -23.16
C PHE A 11 11.03 42.62 -21.73
N LEU A 12 9.84 42.30 -21.21
CA LEU A 12 9.71 41.47 -20.01
C LEU A 12 10.07 40.03 -20.37
N ALA A 13 11.18 39.53 -19.85
CA ALA A 13 11.52 38.10 -19.94
C ALA A 13 10.62 37.31 -18.96
N MET A 14 9.68 36.53 -19.49
CA MET A 14 8.97 35.52 -18.71
C MET A 14 9.93 34.33 -18.47
N ALA A 15 10.37 34.15 -17.23
CA ALA A 15 11.09 32.96 -16.82
C ALA A 15 10.10 31.77 -16.76
N ALA A 16 10.23 30.84 -17.71
CA ALA A 16 9.50 29.58 -17.69
C ALA A 16 10.00 28.73 -16.50
N MET A 17 9.15 28.53 -15.50
CA MET A 17 9.41 27.58 -14.40
C MET A 17 9.16 26.17 -14.93
N SER A 18 10.24 25.45 -15.27
CA SER A 18 10.14 24.03 -15.63
C SER A 18 9.61 23.22 -14.43
N PRO A 19 8.62 22.33 -14.60
CA PRO A 19 8.15 21.47 -13.53
C PRO A 19 9.27 20.52 -13.11
N LEU A 20 9.48 20.39 -11.79
CA LEU A 20 10.42 19.43 -11.23
C LEU A 20 9.97 17.99 -11.59
N PRO A 21 10.89 17.09 -11.95
CA PRO A 21 10.55 15.69 -12.19
C PRO A 21 9.94 15.08 -10.91
N ALA A 22 8.82 14.39 -11.07
CA ALA A 22 8.27 13.59 -9.99
C ALA A 22 9.29 12.49 -9.63
N VAL A 23 9.80 12.51 -8.40
CA VAL A 23 10.69 11.45 -7.91
C VAL A 23 9.85 10.17 -7.83
N ALA A 24 10.25 9.15 -8.59
CA ALA A 24 9.64 7.84 -8.52
C ALA A 24 9.97 7.20 -7.16
N MET A 25 9.00 6.51 -6.57
CA MET A 25 9.18 5.80 -5.31
C MET A 25 10.29 4.74 -5.47
N GLU A 26 11.30 4.80 -4.62
CA GLU A 26 12.37 3.81 -4.59
C GLU A 26 11.87 2.51 -3.94
N LEU A 27 11.89 1.43 -4.70
CA LEU A 27 11.50 0.09 -4.25
C LEU A 27 12.70 -0.83 -4.21
N THR A 28 12.73 -1.70 -3.21
CA THR A 28 13.65 -2.86 -3.23
C THR A 28 13.23 -3.84 -4.33
N PRO A 29 14.13 -4.71 -4.81
CA PRO A 29 13.75 -5.73 -5.80
C PRO A 29 12.57 -6.62 -5.35
N PRO A 30 12.49 -7.11 -4.09
CA PRO A 30 11.32 -7.88 -3.64
C PRO A 30 10.03 -7.07 -3.58
N GLN A 31 10.08 -5.77 -3.30
CA GLN A 31 8.90 -4.91 -3.36
C GLN A 31 8.47 -4.65 -4.80
N ALA A 32 9.43 -4.42 -5.70
CA ALA A 32 9.15 -4.23 -7.12
C ALA A 32 8.52 -5.48 -7.75
N ASP A 33 8.98 -6.67 -7.34
CA ASP A 33 8.48 -7.96 -7.85
C ASP A 33 6.97 -8.15 -7.60
N LEU A 34 6.43 -7.61 -6.50
CA LEU A 34 4.98 -7.63 -6.24
C LEU A 34 4.18 -7.04 -7.41
N TYR A 35 4.74 -6.06 -8.13
CA TYR A 35 4.08 -5.38 -9.23
C TYR A 35 4.47 -5.96 -10.59
N THR A 36 5.77 -6.17 -10.81
CA THR A 36 6.28 -6.63 -12.10
C THR A 36 5.86 -8.06 -12.41
N SER A 37 5.78 -8.94 -11.41
CA SER A 37 5.34 -10.35 -11.57
C SER A 37 3.93 -10.51 -12.14
N VAL A 38 3.08 -9.49 -12.00
CA VAL A 38 1.71 -9.48 -12.53
C VAL A 38 1.48 -8.36 -13.55
N SER A 39 2.55 -7.71 -14.03
CA SER A 39 2.46 -6.64 -15.03
C SER A 39 1.50 -5.51 -14.61
N ILE A 40 1.67 -4.99 -13.39
CA ILE A 40 1.03 -3.77 -12.90
C ILE A 40 2.08 -2.75 -12.50
N ASN A 41 1.68 -1.49 -12.39
CA ASN A 41 2.54 -0.43 -11.88
C ASN A 41 2.56 -0.44 -10.35
N PRO A 42 3.69 -0.06 -9.71
CA PRO A 42 3.70 0.33 -8.31
C PRO A 42 2.67 1.42 -7.99
N PRO A 43 2.22 1.55 -6.73
CA PRO A 43 1.32 2.63 -6.36
C PRO A 43 2.02 4.00 -6.44
N SER A 44 1.21 5.06 -6.42
CA SER A 44 1.67 6.45 -6.39
C SER A 44 0.94 7.24 -5.29
N LYS A 45 1.23 8.54 -5.19
CA LYS A 45 0.50 9.44 -4.26
C LYS A 45 -0.99 9.57 -4.57
N SER A 46 -1.41 9.31 -5.81
CA SER A 46 -2.77 9.57 -6.29
C SER A 46 -3.57 8.31 -6.52
N GLU A 47 -2.94 7.15 -6.72
CA GLU A 47 -3.66 5.91 -6.99
C GLU A 47 -2.83 4.66 -6.72
N MET A 48 -3.54 3.53 -6.61
CA MET A 48 -2.97 2.19 -6.64
C MET A 48 -3.85 1.23 -7.43
N THR A 49 -3.24 0.18 -7.98
CA THR A 49 -3.99 -0.98 -8.49
C THR A 49 -4.34 -1.89 -7.32
N VAL A 50 -5.61 -2.30 -7.24
CA VAL A 50 -6.15 -3.27 -6.29
C VAL A 50 -6.29 -4.60 -7.04
N CYS A 51 -5.55 -5.61 -6.60
CA CYS A 51 -5.58 -6.97 -7.14
C CYS A 51 -6.65 -7.80 -6.43
N TYR A 52 -7.46 -8.53 -7.20
CA TYR A 52 -8.41 -9.52 -6.67
C TYR A 52 -8.62 -10.63 -7.68
N GLY A 53 -9.45 -11.63 -7.37
CA GLY A 53 -9.67 -12.73 -8.31
C GLY A 53 -8.62 -13.83 -8.24
N PHE A 54 -7.77 -13.81 -7.20
CA PHE A 54 -6.62 -14.68 -7.00
C PHE A 54 -5.53 -14.46 -8.03
N VAL A 55 -4.28 -14.36 -7.56
CA VAL A 55 -3.10 -14.13 -8.41
C VAL A 55 -3.25 -12.87 -9.28
N CYS A 56 -3.93 -11.83 -8.77
CA CYS A 56 -4.20 -10.57 -9.46
C CYS A 56 -4.83 -10.72 -10.86
N ARG A 57 -5.70 -11.73 -11.05
CA ARG A 57 -6.43 -11.94 -12.32
C ARG A 57 -7.40 -10.80 -12.62
N ARG A 58 -7.93 -10.15 -11.60
CA ARG A 58 -8.83 -9.01 -11.71
C ARG A 58 -8.19 -7.80 -11.02
N ARG A 59 -8.50 -6.63 -11.54
CA ARG A 59 -7.86 -5.36 -11.15
C ARG A 59 -8.90 -4.27 -11.06
N ALA A 60 -8.76 -3.40 -10.07
CA ALA A 60 -9.48 -2.13 -9.99
C ALA A 60 -8.47 -1.02 -9.66
N ILE A 61 -8.77 0.21 -10.05
CA ILE A 61 -7.97 1.37 -9.66
C ILE A 61 -8.63 2.02 -8.44
N LEU A 62 -7.87 2.13 -7.35
CA LEU A 62 -8.22 2.99 -6.23
C LEU A 62 -7.52 4.32 -6.40
N ALA A 63 -8.25 5.33 -6.89
CA ALA A 63 -7.81 6.72 -6.88
C ALA A 63 -8.08 7.34 -5.49
N PHE A 64 -7.05 7.93 -4.89
CA PHE A 64 -7.13 8.59 -3.60
C PHE A 64 -7.65 10.02 -3.76
N SER A 65 -8.80 10.29 -3.17
CA SER A 65 -9.31 11.65 -3.02
C SER A 65 -8.62 12.38 -1.86
N ASP A 66 -8.78 13.70 -1.81
CA ASP A 66 -8.34 14.47 -0.64
C ASP A 66 -9.04 14.03 0.65
N ALA A 67 -10.28 13.55 0.56
CA ALA A 67 -11.02 13.03 1.71
C ALA A 67 -10.42 11.71 2.21
N ASP A 68 -10.00 10.82 1.30
CA ASP A 68 -9.30 9.58 1.62
C ASP A 68 -7.98 9.90 2.33
N ARG A 69 -7.17 10.82 1.77
CA ARG A 69 -5.91 11.25 2.37
C ARG A 69 -6.09 11.88 3.76
N ARG A 70 -7.09 12.74 3.94
CA ARG A 70 -7.42 13.33 5.26
C ARG A 70 -7.79 12.25 6.28
N THR A 71 -8.61 11.29 5.88
CA THR A 71 -9.05 10.19 6.76
C THR A 71 -7.87 9.34 7.20
N LEU A 72 -7.01 8.93 6.27
CA LEU A 72 -5.80 8.15 6.59
C LEU A 72 -4.82 8.96 7.45
N THR A 73 -4.65 10.25 7.16
CA THR A 73 -3.81 11.14 7.99
C THR A 73 -4.32 11.22 9.43
N GLN A 74 -5.64 11.29 9.65
CA GLN A 74 -6.23 11.27 10.99
C GLN A 74 -6.00 9.94 11.70
N ILE A 75 -6.21 8.81 11.00
CA ILE A 75 -5.96 7.47 11.53
C ILE A 75 -4.50 7.34 12.00
N LEU A 76 -3.53 7.69 11.15
CA LEU A 76 -2.12 7.57 11.47
C LEU A 76 -1.67 8.59 12.53
N SER A 77 -2.23 9.79 12.53
CA SER A 77 -1.95 10.81 13.55
C SER A 77 -2.38 10.37 14.95
N ALA A 78 -3.43 9.55 15.07
CA ALA A 78 -3.84 8.96 16.35
C ALA A 78 -2.82 7.94 16.90
N GLY A 79 -1.99 7.36 16.02
CA GLY A 79 -0.93 6.41 16.37
C GLY A 79 0.45 7.04 16.64
N LYS A 80 0.60 8.37 16.54
CA LYS A 80 1.92 9.05 16.54
C LYS A 80 2.71 9.03 17.86
N ALA A 81 2.11 8.48 18.92
CA ALA A 81 2.68 8.47 20.27
C ALA A 81 3.79 7.41 20.45
N SER A 82 3.70 6.26 19.76
CA SER A 82 4.69 5.18 19.86
C SER A 82 4.61 4.23 18.68
N ALA A 83 5.65 3.40 18.49
CA ALA A 83 5.63 2.35 17.46
C ALA A 83 4.44 1.38 17.65
N ALA A 84 4.14 0.99 18.89
CA ALA A 84 2.98 0.15 19.17
C ALA A 84 1.66 0.82 18.77
N ALA A 85 1.49 2.12 19.06
CA ALA A 85 0.29 2.87 18.66
C ALA A 85 0.19 3.04 17.13
N GLU A 86 1.32 3.22 16.45
CA GLU A 86 1.35 3.26 14.98
C GLU A 86 0.91 1.92 14.36
N ARG A 87 1.33 0.79 14.92
CA ARG A 87 0.87 -0.55 14.47
C ARG A 87 -0.65 -0.72 14.60
N VAL A 88 -1.26 -0.23 15.67
CA VAL A 88 -2.74 -0.20 15.81
C VAL A 88 -3.37 0.74 14.77
N ALA A 89 -2.74 1.87 14.46
CA ALA A 89 -3.20 2.75 13.40
C ALA A 89 -3.10 2.11 12.00
N LEU A 90 -2.07 1.29 11.74
CA LEU A 90 -1.95 0.51 10.51
C LEU A 90 -3.10 -0.49 10.37
N GLN A 91 -3.48 -1.19 11.44
CA GLN A 91 -4.66 -2.06 11.41
C GLN A 91 -5.91 -1.30 10.99
N ARG A 92 -6.14 -0.10 11.54
CA ARG A 92 -7.27 0.76 11.20
C ARG A 92 -7.20 1.28 9.76
N ALA A 93 -6.01 1.57 9.25
CA ALA A 93 -5.80 1.99 7.86
C ALA A 93 -6.15 0.87 6.87
N VAL A 94 -5.78 -0.38 7.18
CA VAL A 94 -6.16 -1.54 6.36
C VAL A 94 -7.68 -1.80 6.43
N VAL A 95 -8.31 -1.65 7.58
CA VAL A 95 -9.78 -1.74 7.69
C VAL A 95 -10.47 -0.63 6.89
N TRP A 96 -9.92 0.59 6.90
CA TRP A 96 -10.39 1.68 6.05
C TRP A 96 -10.29 1.31 4.57
N PHE A 97 -9.15 0.75 4.15
CA PHE A 97 -8.92 0.31 2.77
C PHE A 97 -9.95 -0.74 2.37
N ASP A 98 -10.16 -1.75 3.21
CA ASP A 98 -11.11 -2.83 2.94
C ASP A 98 -12.53 -2.28 2.79
N ARG A 99 -12.94 -1.35 3.64
CA ARG A 99 -14.23 -0.65 3.52
C ARG A 99 -14.33 0.22 2.27
N ARG A 100 -13.22 0.83 1.85
CA ARG A 100 -13.16 1.70 0.68
C ARG A 100 -13.25 0.93 -0.64
N VAL A 101 -12.63 -0.25 -0.72
CA VAL A 101 -12.60 -1.08 -1.94
C VAL A 101 -13.71 -2.13 -1.96
N GLY A 102 -14.16 -2.62 -0.81
CA GLY A 102 -15.12 -3.71 -0.69
C GLY A 102 -16.36 -3.56 -1.58
N PRO A 103 -17.10 -2.45 -1.50
CA PRO A 103 -18.26 -2.20 -2.36
C PRO A 103 -17.92 -2.06 -3.86
N MET A 104 -16.68 -1.66 -4.20
CA MET A 104 -16.25 -1.48 -5.59
C MET A 104 -15.98 -2.81 -6.30
N ILE A 105 -15.46 -3.80 -5.57
CA ILE A 105 -14.99 -5.08 -6.15
C ILE A 105 -15.71 -6.31 -5.58
N GLY A 106 -16.69 -6.11 -4.70
CA GLY A 106 -17.54 -7.18 -4.16
C GLY A 106 -16.93 -7.97 -3.00
N THR A 107 -15.78 -7.56 -2.45
CA THR A 107 -15.10 -8.27 -1.34
C THR A 107 -15.77 -8.10 0.03
N THR A 108 -16.94 -7.47 0.09
CA THR A 108 -17.76 -7.38 1.32
C THR A 108 -18.21 -8.74 1.87
N LYS A 109 -18.14 -9.79 1.03
CA LYS A 109 -18.43 -11.18 1.37
C LYS A 109 -17.17 -12.06 1.34
N ARG A 110 -15.99 -11.46 1.53
CA ARG A 110 -14.69 -12.15 1.57
C ARG A 110 -14.76 -13.35 2.53
N VAL A 111 -14.24 -14.48 2.06
CA VAL A 111 -13.93 -15.66 2.87
C VAL A 111 -12.49 -15.55 3.34
N ALA A 112 -12.26 -15.62 4.65
CA ALA A 112 -10.92 -15.66 5.25
C ALA A 112 -10.12 -16.90 4.81
N LYS A 113 -8.78 -16.77 4.73
CA LYS A 113 -7.85 -17.83 4.28
C LYS A 113 -8.26 -18.45 2.94
N ALA A 114 -8.87 -17.68 2.03
CA ALA A 114 -9.36 -18.20 0.77
C ALA A 114 -8.22 -18.63 -0.16
N ASP A 115 -8.37 -19.84 -0.71
CA ASP A 115 -7.59 -20.37 -1.82
C ASP A 115 -8.54 -20.80 -2.96
N ILE A 116 -8.00 -21.43 -3.99
CA ILE A 116 -8.76 -21.90 -5.16
C ILE A 116 -9.97 -22.80 -4.79
N ARG A 117 -9.95 -23.48 -3.64
CA ARG A 117 -11.00 -24.38 -3.17
C ARG A 117 -12.21 -23.61 -2.63
N ALA A 118 -12.05 -22.34 -2.28
CA ALA A 118 -13.13 -21.50 -1.77
C ALA A 118 -14.17 -21.14 -2.86
N GLY A 119 -13.84 -21.28 -4.15
CA GLY A 119 -14.76 -21.00 -5.26
C GLY A 119 -15.32 -19.57 -5.28
N SER A 120 -14.61 -18.61 -4.68
CA SER A 120 -15.08 -17.24 -4.44
C SER A 120 -14.17 -16.17 -5.05
N ASP A 121 -13.26 -16.57 -5.95
CA ASP A 121 -12.21 -15.71 -6.53
C ASP A 121 -12.75 -14.36 -7.02
N ALA A 122 -13.85 -14.35 -7.78
CA ALA A 122 -14.43 -13.15 -8.38
C ALA A 122 -14.80 -12.04 -7.37
N THR A 123 -14.89 -12.36 -6.08
CA THR A 123 -15.25 -11.42 -5.01
C THR A 123 -14.35 -11.60 -3.78
N ASN A 124 -13.11 -12.06 -3.98
CA ASN A 124 -12.22 -12.38 -2.88
C ASN A 124 -10.74 -12.13 -3.24
N PHE A 125 -9.90 -12.18 -2.21
CA PHE A 125 -8.45 -12.08 -2.28
C PHE A 125 -7.83 -13.43 -1.88
N ASP A 126 -6.75 -13.82 -2.56
CA ASP A 126 -5.82 -14.81 -2.01
C ASP A 126 -4.69 -14.10 -1.23
N CYS A 127 -3.74 -14.86 -0.70
CA CYS A 127 -2.61 -14.30 0.06
C CYS A 127 -1.73 -13.36 -0.77
N PHE A 128 -1.66 -13.60 -2.08
CA PHE A 128 -0.88 -12.81 -3.03
C PHE A 128 -1.54 -11.47 -3.32
N ASP A 129 -2.86 -11.44 -3.48
CA ASP A 129 -3.67 -10.24 -3.62
C ASP A 129 -3.55 -9.38 -2.36
N THR A 130 -3.80 -9.95 -1.18
CA THR A 130 -3.71 -9.18 0.08
C THR A 130 -2.32 -8.66 0.37
N THR A 131 -1.26 -9.40 0.02
CA THR A 131 0.13 -8.95 0.17
C THR A 131 0.40 -7.73 -0.71
N ARG A 132 0.01 -7.78 -1.99
CA ARG A 132 0.19 -6.68 -2.96
C ARG A 132 -0.57 -5.44 -2.54
N ASP A 133 -1.84 -5.60 -2.21
CA ASP A 133 -2.73 -4.49 -1.90
C ASP A 133 -2.34 -3.83 -0.58
N THR A 134 -2.05 -4.62 0.45
CA THR A 134 -1.62 -4.08 1.75
C THR A 134 -0.25 -3.41 1.63
N THR A 135 0.70 -4.00 0.90
CA THR A 135 2.00 -3.36 0.64
C THR A 135 1.82 -2.05 -0.12
N SER A 136 0.91 -2.01 -1.10
CA SER A 136 0.63 -0.81 -1.89
C SER A 136 0.09 0.32 -1.03
N LEU A 137 -0.87 0.02 -0.16
CA LEU A 137 -1.40 0.98 0.81
C LEU A 137 -0.29 1.50 1.73
N LEU A 138 0.52 0.62 2.29
CA LEU A 138 1.64 1.00 3.18
C LEU A 138 2.65 1.90 2.48
N LEU A 139 2.95 1.65 1.21
CA LEU A 139 3.84 2.48 0.40
C LEU A 139 3.24 3.86 0.12
N VAL A 140 1.93 3.95 -0.15
CA VAL A 140 1.24 5.26 -0.27
C VAL A 140 1.33 6.05 1.04
N LEU A 141 1.11 5.38 2.18
CA LEU A 141 1.24 6.01 3.50
C LEU A 141 2.67 6.48 3.78
N GLN A 142 3.68 5.70 3.37
CA GLN A 142 5.09 6.08 3.47
C GLN A 142 5.41 7.29 2.59
N GLU A 143 4.92 7.29 1.35
CA GLU A 143 5.15 8.34 0.36
C GLU A 143 4.44 9.66 0.75
N TRP A 144 3.35 9.58 1.51
CA TRP A 144 2.71 10.73 2.18
C TRP A 144 3.39 11.14 3.49
N ASN A 145 4.50 10.49 3.87
CA ASN A 145 5.24 10.72 5.10
C ASN A 145 4.40 10.54 6.37
N LEU A 146 3.46 9.58 6.36
CA LEU A 146 2.58 9.29 7.50
C LEU A 146 3.13 8.21 8.44
N LEU A 147 4.18 7.48 8.04
CA LEU A 147 4.82 6.46 8.87
C LEU A 147 6.00 7.04 9.65
N LYS A 148 5.78 7.31 10.93
CA LYS A 148 6.80 7.90 11.82
C LYS A 148 7.77 6.84 12.31
N PHE A 149 7.25 5.74 12.86
CA PHE A 149 8.06 4.73 13.55
C PHE A 149 8.48 3.57 12.66
N HIS A 150 7.74 3.29 11.59
CA HIS A 150 8.03 2.18 10.68
C HIS A 150 8.35 2.65 9.26
N LYS A 151 9.03 1.80 8.51
CA LYS A 151 9.17 1.86 7.06
C LYS A 151 8.60 0.59 6.43
N VAL A 152 8.22 0.63 5.17
CA VAL A 152 7.74 -0.57 4.47
C VAL A 152 8.89 -1.54 4.24
N GLY A 153 8.71 -2.79 4.63
CA GLY A 153 9.67 -3.88 4.46
C GLY A 153 9.47 -4.67 3.17
N ASN A 154 10.31 -5.68 2.97
CA ASN A 154 10.09 -6.68 1.92
C ASN A 154 8.97 -7.63 2.36
N PRO A 155 8.14 -8.14 1.43
CA PRO A 155 7.16 -9.16 1.77
C PRO A 155 7.85 -10.39 2.39
N ARG A 156 7.10 -11.12 3.20
CA ARG A 156 7.56 -12.37 3.83
C ARG A 156 6.69 -13.52 3.39
N TYR A 157 7.33 -14.68 3.29
CA TYR A 157 6.72 -15.95 2.93
C TYR A 157 6.86 -16.94 4.08
N ARG A 158 5.83 -17.74 4.31
CA ARG A 158 5.88 -18.99 5.08
C ARG A 158 5.26 -20.12 4.27
N GLY A 159 5.64 -21.35 4.58
CA GLY A 159 5.12 -22.54 3.93
C GLY A 159 6.09 -23.69 4.09
N ASN A 160 5.68 -24.72 4.83
CA ASN A 160 6.47 -25.90 5.11
C ASN A 160 5.52 -27.11 5.16
N PRO A 161 5.53 -27.98 4.13
CA PRO A 161 4.62 -29.13 4.09
C PRO A 161 4.87 -30.12 5.25
N PHE A 162 6.10 -30.20 5.78
CA PHE A 162 6.43 -31.06 6.92
C PHE A 162 5.92 -30.52 8.26
N ALA A 163 5.58 -29.22 8.32
CA ALA A 163 4.97 -28.57 9.47
C ALA A 163 3.48 -28.28 9.25
N LEU A 164 2.87 -28.83 8.19
CA LEU A 164 1.48 -28.58 7.78
C LEU A 164 1.16 -27.09 7.53
N GLN A 165 2.17 -26.28 7.23
CA GLN A 165 1.99 -24.85 6.95
C GLN A 165 1.63 -24.62 5.49
N THR A 166 0.55 -23.89 5.27
CA THR A 166 0.14 -23.50 3.92
C THR A 166 1.08 -22.43 3.34
N PRO A 167 1.39 -22.46 2.03
CA PRO A 167 2.12 -21.36 1.37
C PRO A 167 1.37 -20.05 1.56
N HIS A 168 2.00 -19.09 2.22
CA HIS A 168 1.37 -17.82 2.60
C HIS A 168 2.37 -16.68 2.51
N ASN A 169 1.94 -15.56 1.94
CA ASN A 169 2.70 -14.33 1.84
C ASN A 169 2.02 -13.22 2.62
N THR A 170 2.80 -12.27 3.13
CA THR A 170 2.26 -11.10 3.83
C THR A 170 3.07 -9.84 3.61
N ALA A 171 2.39 -8.70 3.76
CA ALA A 171 3.01 -7.38 3.79
C ALA A 171 3.75 -7.16 5.11
N VAL A 172 4.78 -6.33 5.10
CA VAL A 172 5.65 -6.11 6.26
C VAL A 172 5.95 -4.64 6.45
N VAL A 173 6.01 -4.23 7.72
CA VAL A 173 6.62 -2.98 8.15
C VAL A 173 7.80 -3.27 9.09
N VAL A 174 8.83 -2.45 9.01
CA VAL A 174 10.05 -2.57 9.83
C VAL A 174 10.11 -1.41 10.79
N ASP A 175 10.22 -1.70 12.09
CA ASP A 175 10.45 -0.69 13.12
C ASP A 175 11.81 -0.03 12.88
N LYS A 176 11.82 1.30 12.70
CA LYS A 176 13.03 2.05 12.37
C LYS A 176 14.07 2.04 13.50
N ALA A 177 13.64 1.91 14.74
CA ALA A 177 14.52 1.98 15.90
C ALA A 177 15.14 0.61 16.22
N SER A 178 14.35 -0.45 16.19
CA SER A 178 14.81 -1.80 16.55
C SER A 178 15.22 -2.67 15.35
N GLY A 179 14.78 -2.33 14.15
CA GLY A 179 14.93 -3.18 12.97
C GLY A 179 13.99 -4.40 12.96
N VAL A 180 13.13 -4.56 13.98
CA VAL A 180 12.20 -5.68 14.07
C VAL A 180 11.14 -5.57 12.98
N GLU A 181 10.91 -6.67 12.28
CA GLU A 181 9.89 -6.78 11.25
C GLU A 181 8.55 -7.21 11.84
N TRP A 182 7.48 -6.55 11.38
CA TRP A 182 6.11 -6.82 11.77
C TRP A 182 5.28 -7.09 10.53
N VAL A 183 4.52 -8.18 10.54
CA VAL A 183 3.57 -8.47 9.46
C VAL A 183 2.38 -7.51 9.54
N VAL A 184 1.73 -7.28 8.40
CA VAL A 184 0.41 -6.65 8.30
C VAL A 184 -0.43 -7.55 7.42
N ASP A 185 -1.03 -8.57 8.04
CA ASP A 185 -1.61 -9.71 7.33
C ASP A 185 -3.14 -9.66 7.30
N LEU A 186 -3.70 -9.44 6.11
CA LEU A 186 -5.14 -9.35 5.88
C LEU A 186 -5.77 -10.67 5.41
N TRP A 187 -4.99 -11.60 4.86
CA TRP A 187 -5.51 -12.86 4.30
C TRP A 187 -6.33 -13.71 5.28
N PRO A 188 -5.96 -13.86 6.57
CA PRO A 188 -6.73 -14.67 7.50
C PRO A 188 -8.01 -14.00 8.02
N LYS A 189 -8.37 -12.81 7.52
CA LYS A 189 -9.44 -11.98 8.07
C LYS A 189 -10.67 -11.93 7.18
N ASN A 190 -11.85 -11.89 7.79
CA ASN A 190 -13.10 -11.59 7.07
C ASN A 190 -13.16 -10.10 6.72
N TYR A 191 -14.15 -9.71 5.94
CA TYR A 191 -14.39 -8.32 5.57
C TYR A 191 -14.46 -7.39 6.78
N ALA A 192 -13.75 -6.26 6.71
CA ALA A 192 -13.67 -5.20 7.70
C ALA A 192 -13.16 -5.60 9.10
N GLU A 193 -12.52 -6.76 9.21
CA GLU A 193 -11.76 -7.16 10.40
C GLU A 193 -10.34 -6.58 10.37
N ALA A 194 -9.77 -6.34 11.56
CA ALA A 194 -8.41 -5.85 11.67
C ALA A 194 -7.40 -6.92 11.21
N PRO A 195 -6.39 -6.56 10.39
CA PRO A 195 -5.33 -7.49 10.01
C PRO A 195 -4.50 -7.91 11.23
N ASP A 196 -3.85 -9.07 11.12
CA ASP A 196 -2.85 -9.46 12.10
C ASP A 196 -1.62 -8.57 11.98
N VAL A 197 -1.20 -7.99 13.10
CA VAL A 197 0.02 -7.19 13.18
C VAL A 197 0.86 -7.68 14.35
N MET A 198 1.86 -8.48 14.02
CA MET A 198 2.72 -9.18 14.98
C MET A 198 4.15 -9.32 14.45
N PRO A 199 5.13 -9.66 15.29
CA PRO A 199 6.50 -9.87 14.82
C PRO A 199 6.56 -11.00 13.78
N VAL A 200 7.40 -10.84 12.75
CA VAL A 200 7.59 -11.86 11.71
C VAL A 200 8.02 -13.20 12.31
N GLU A 201 8.88 -13.19 13.33
CA GLU A 201 9.32 -14.41 14.03
C GLU A 201 8.18 -15.20 14.69
N GLN A 202 7.12 -14.50 15.12
CA GLN A 202 5.92 -15.14 15.64
C GLN A 202 5.06 -15.68 14.50
N TRP A 203 4.81 -14.85 13.47
CA TRP A 203 4.00 -15.21 12.30
C TRP A 203 4.55 -16.43 11.54
N LEU A 204 5.88 -16.60 11.47
CA LEU A 204 6.52 -17.75 10.84
C LEU A 204 6.18 -19.11 11.51
N LYS A 205 5.63 -19.09 12.72
CA LYS A 205 5.25 -20.29 13.48
C LYS A 205 3.76 -20.63 13.39
N GLU A 206 2.94 -19.76 12.80
CA GLU A 206 1.52 -20.05 12.62
C GLU A 206 1.25 -20.95 11.40
N ASP A 207 0.03 -21.44 11.28
CA ASP A 207 -0.44 -22.40 10.27
C ASP A 207 -0.71 -21.80 8.89
#